data_AF-A0A315X900-F1
#
_entry.id   AF-A0A315X900-F1
#
_cell.length_a   1.000
_cell.length_b   1.000
_cell.length_c   1.000
_cell.angle_alpha   90.00
_cell.angle_beta   90.00
_cell.angle_gamma   90.00
#
_symmetry.space_group_name_H-M   'P 1'
#
loop_
_entity.id
_entity.type
_entity.pdbx_description
1 polymer ?
#
loop_
_entity_poly.entity_id
_entity_poly.type
_entity_poly.pdbx_seq_one_letter_code
_entity_poly.pdbx_strand_id
1 'polypeptide(L)'
;MAQVRPRLGRHHPLRRRLIPYSPRPSPTQLPVRVDIVAILVRMSEPSPEFFQHVQQVHEYATQNFSEADTRVYLIDPVLRLLGYVRVEDLRREVPVPATKEFLDYELYADGKAQAIVEAKALRLPITDQAAAQCVQYAAVLGVRWCLITNGVAWAIYNAHASGPLSEKRVAQVRLDGDDASIQEAWDVLSLFSRDSLTQASPMSKLLAERVIADELARPESPAIQALRRAIRDRFGERVAPQAIVDVVSKLVSRPRVFVTPLDASQPTEVPPPVEPRRPGRPRKSPIVPVLQDPEVAGAKPARARRTEVLKPDGTRVSLRDLVQTGVLPIDAALEAEFNGVTHVSRVRTDGVEFGGQVYPNLSAAASAARGGSANGWSSWHYQGRPVGELRNVFLAQLESGSADMGTA
;
A
#
# COMPACT_ATOMS: atom_id res chain seq x y z
N MET A 1 28.96 20.63 -86.44
CA MET A 1 30.00 20.11 -85.53
C MET A 1 29.31 19.34 -84.42
N ALA A 2 29.56 18.04 -84.34
CA ALA A 2 28.96 17.09 -83.40
C ALA A 2 30.08 16.35 -82.65
N GLN A 3 29.87 16.07 -81.36
CA GLN A 3 30.48 15.02 -80.51
C GLN A 3 29.87 15.23 -79.11
N VAL A 4 28.83 14.51 -78.64
CA VAL A 4 28.76 13.11 -78.14
C VAL A 4 29.84 12.78 -77.11
N ARG A 5 29.45 12.64 -75.82
CA ARG A 5 29.88 11.59 -74.87
C ARG A 5 28.87 11.43 -73.70
N PRO A 6 28.79 10.24 -73.04
CA PRO A 6 27.54 9.72 -72.45
C PRO A 6 27.50 9.57 -70.91
N ARG A 7 26.30 9.21 -70.43
CA ARG A 7 25.82 8.99 -69.04
C ARG A 7 26.46 7.82 -68.28
N LEU A 8 26.64 8.01 -66.96
CA LEU A 8 26.67 7.01 -65.87
C LEU A 8 25.85 7.61 -64.71
N GLY A 9 24.81 6.97 -64.16
CA GLY A 9 24.88 5.86 -63.19
C GLY A 9 24.65 6.41 -61.76
N ARG A 10 23.38 6.56 -61.31
CA ARG A 10 22.65 5.68 -60.37
C ARG A 10 22.79 6.00 -58.86
N HIS A 11 21.61 5.97 -58.20
CA HIS A 11 21.29 5.57 -56.82
C HIS A 11 21.08 6.64 -55.71
N HIS A 12 19.79 6.90 -55.46
CA HIS A 12 19.19 7.18 -54.16
C HIS A 12 19.24 5.95 -53.24
N PRO A 13 19.50 6.11 -51.93
CA PRO A 13 19.07 5.13 -50.94
C PRO A 13 17.83 5.59 -50.16
N LEU A 14 16.84 4.71 -50.18
CA LEU A 14 15.59 4.73 -49.44
C LEU A 14 15.79 4.47 -47.94
N ARG A 15 14.96 5.15 -47.14
CA ARG A 15 14.71 4.91 -45.71
C ARG A 15 14.48 3.43 -45.41
N ARG A 16 15.25 2.86 -44.48
CA ARG A 16 14.92 1.58 -43.83
C ARG A 16 14.30 1.86 -42.46
N ARG A 17 13.02 1.49 -42.33
CA ARG A 17 12.30 1.31 -41.07
C ARG A 17 12.98 0.17 -40.30
N LEU A 18 13.41 0.44 -39.07
CA LEU A 18 13.77 -0.57 -38.10
C LEU A 18 12.53 -0.85 -37.24
N ILE A 19 11.99 -2.06 -37.36
CA ILE A 19 11.04 -2.65 -36.41
C ILE A 19 11.90 -3.16 -35.24
N PRO A 20 11.67 -2.70 -33.99
CA PRO A 20 12.52 -3.10 -32.88
C PRO A 20 12.21 -4.52 -32.38
N TYR A 21 13.29 -5.18 -32.01
CA TYR A 21 13.41 -6.49 -31.37
C TYR A 21 12.81 -6.48 -29.95
N SER A 22 11.95 -7.44 -29.63
CA SER A 22 11.54 -7.74 -28.25
C SER A 22 12.54 -8.68 -27.57
N PRO A 23 13.07 -8.35 -26.38
CA PRO A 23 13.50 -9.34 -25.41
C PRO A 23 12.40 -9.62 -24.38
N ARG A 24 12.22 -10.91 -24.07
CA ARG A 24 11.33 -11.43 -23.01
C ARG A 24 11.63 -10.80 -21.64
N PRO A 25 10.63 -10.70 -20.75
CA PRO A 25 10.78 -10.03 -19.47
C PRO A 25 11.44 -10.95 -18.43
N SER A 26 12.19 -10.39 -17.48
CA SER A 26 12.21 -10.74 -16.04
C SER A 26 13.44 -10.16 -15.31
N PRO A 27 13.41 -9.97 -13.97
CA PRO A 27 12.38 -9.23 -13.22
C PRO A 27 12.98 -8.35 -12.08
N THR A 28 12.14 -7.53 -11.44
CA THR A 28 12.15 -7.31 -9.96
C THR A 28 12.77 -6.03 -9.34
N GLN A 29 12.04 -4.92 -9.43
CA GLN A 29 11.45 -4.11 -8.31
C GLN A 29 12.34 -3.49 -7.20
N LEU A 30 11.90 -2.32 -6.71
CA LEU A 30 12.27 -1.64 -5.45
C LEU A 30 11.24 -1.96 -4.33
N PRO A 31 11.52 -1.66 -3.04
CA PRO A 31 10.66 -2.08 -1.93
C PRO A 31 9.47 -1.14 -1.71
N VAL A 32 8.33 -1.74 -1.38
CA VAL A 32 7.02 -1.16 -1.07
C VAL A 32 6.84 -1.24 0.46
N ARG A 33 6.18 -0.26 1.09
CA ARG A 33 5.72 -0.39 2.49
C ARG A 33 4.62 -1.45 2.54
N VAL A 34 4.65 -2.28 3.56
CA VAL A 34 4.04 -3.60 3.52
C VAL A 34 2.90 -3.64 4.50
N ASP A 35 1.69 -3.56 3.97
CA ASP A 35 0.50 -4.03 4.65
C ASP A 35 0.41 -5.54 4.38
N ILE A 36 0.66 -6.36 5.40
CA ILE A 36 0.79 -7.83 5.22
C ILE A 36 -0.58 -8.53 5.31
N VAL A 37 -1.71 -7.84 5.12
CA VAL A 37 -3.04 -8.50 5.15
C VAL A 37 -3.57 -8.85 3.75
N ALA A 38 -2.85 -8.54 2.67
CA ALA A 38 -3.26 -8.87 1.30
C ALA A 38 -2.99 -10.35 0.86
N ILE A 39 -3.28 -11.33 1.72
CA ILE A 39 -3.47 -12.74 1.32
C ILE A 39 -4.96 -13.08 1.24
N LEU A 40 -5.85 -12.10 1.11
CA LEU A 40 -7.22 -12.38 0.72
C LEU A 40 -7.21 -13.03 -0.67
N VAL A 41 -7.31 -14.36 -0.69
CA VAL A 41 -8.04 -15.05 -1.76
C VAL A 41 -9.31 -14.25 -1.93
N ARG A 42 -9.60 -13.77 -3.14
CA ARG A 42 -10.90 -13.18 -3.44
C ARG A 42 -11.94 -14.22 -3.05
N MET A 43 -12.56 -14.05 -1.87
CA MET A 43 -13.50 -15.04 -1.34
C MET A 43 -14.91 -14.73 -1.85
N SER A 44 -15.17 -13.47 -2.24
CA SER A 44 -16.33 -13.07 -3.02
C SER A 44 -16.11 -11.71 -3.68
N GLU A 45 -16.70 -11.48 -4.86
CA GLU A 45 -16.74 -10.12 -5.43
C GLU A 45 -17.71 -9.26 -4.60
N PRO A 46 -17.38 -7.98 -4.35
CA PRO A 46 -18.28 -7.09 -3.62
C PRO A 46 -19.58 -6.91 -4.41
N SER A 47 -20.71 -7.04 -3.72
CA SER A 47 -22.01 -6.86 -4.36
C SER A 47 -22.18 -5.41 -4.86
N PRO A 48 -22.95 -5.18 -5.94
CA PRO A 48 -23.30 -3.83 -6.38
C PRO A 48 -23.91 -2.98 -5.25
N GLU A 49 -24.71 -3.60 -4.37
CA GLU A 49 -25.32 -2.96 -3.21
C GLU A 49 -24.28 -2.55 -2.17
N PHE A 50 -23.20 -3.33 -2.00
CA PHE A 50 -22.07 -2.93 -1.15
C PHE A 50 -21.34 -1.70 -1.71
N PHE A 51 -21.12 -1.63 -3.02
CA PHE A 51 -20.52 -0.44 -3.63
C PHE A 51 -21.40 0.80 -3.48
N GLN A 52 -22.71 0.66 -3.67
CA GLN A 52 -23.67 1.75 -3.41
C GLN A 52 -23.60 2.21 -1.96
N HIS A 53 -23.52 1.26 -1.01
CA HIS A 53 -23.37 1.60 0.39
C HIS A 53 -22.06 2.34 0.68
N VAL A 54 -20.95 1.91 0.09
CA VAL A 54 -19.66 2.60 0.20
C VAL A 54 -19.73 4.03 -0.35
N GLN A 55 -20.44 4.27 -1.45
CA GLN A 55 -20.67 5.62 -1.96
C GLN A 55 -21.46 6.48 -0.94
N GLN A 56 -22.49 5.93 -0.31
CA GLN A 56 -23.23 6.61 0.76
C GLN A 56 -22.34 6.92 1.98
N VAL A 57 -21.43 6.01 2.36
CA VAL A 57 -20.47 6.25 3.45
C VAL A 57 -19.63 7.49 3.14
N HIS A 58 -19.16 7.68 1.90
CA HIS A 58 -18.40 8.86 1.49
C HIS A 58 -19.24 10.15 1.57
N GLU A 59 -20.51 10.09 1.17
CA GLU A 59 -21.45 11.22 1.28
C GLU A 59 -21.69 11.60 2.75
N TYR A 60 -21.90 10.60 3.61
CA TYR A 60 -22.17 10.80 5.04
C TYR A 60 -20.94 11.16 5.85
N ALA A 61 -19.71 10.94 5.37
CA ALA A 61 -18.47 11.23 6.11
C ALA A 61 -18.36 12.69 6.59
N THR A 62 -19.06 13.61 5.92
CA THR A 62 -19.11 15.04 6.30
C THR A 62 -20.24 15.38 7.29
N GLN A 63 -21.10 14.43 7.64
CA GLN A 63 -22.21 14.61 8.57
C GLN A 63 -21.79 14.39 10.02
N ASN A 64 -22.63 14.78 10.98
CA ASN A 64 -22.40 14.54 12.41
C ASN A 64 -23.42 13.55 12.95
N PHE A 65 -23.26 12.27 12.59
CA PHE A 65 -24.16 11.22 13.04
C PHE A 65 -23.91 10.85 14.50
N SER A 66 -25.00 10.75 15.25
CA SER A 66 -24.99 10.11 16.56
C SER A 66 -24.66 8.62 16.43
N GLU A 67 -24.43 7.93 17.56
CA GLU A 67 -24.27 6.47 17.55
C GLU A 67 -25.53 5.77 16.99
N ALA A 68 -26.72 6.25 17.36
CA ALA A 68 -27.99 5.76 16.82
C ALA A 68 -28.12 5.96 15.30
N ASP A 69 -27.73 7.13 14.78
CA ASP A 69 -27.77 7.37 13.33
C ASP A 69 -26.72 6.55 12.59
N THR A 70 -25.52 6.41 13.17
CA THR A 70 -24.46 5.56 12.62
C THR A 70 -24.95 4.11 12.49
N ARG A 71 -25.64 3.61 13.52
CA ARG A 71 -26.29 2.30 13.50
C ARG A 71 -27.25 2.14 12.33
N VAL A 72 -28.20 3.07 12.19
CA VAL A 72 -29.27 2.97 11.18
C VAL A 72 -28.74 3.14 9.75
N TYR A 73 -27.88 4.13 9.51
CA TYR A 73 -27.49 4.52 8.16
C TYR A 73 -26.20 3.86 7.66
N LEU A 74 -25.31 3.42 8.56
CA LEU A 74 -23.99 2.90 8.18
C LEU A 74 -23.78 1.43 8.57
N ILE A 75 -24.28 1.00 9.73
CA ILE A 75 -24.02 -0.36 10.23
C ILE A 75 -25.10 -1.35 9.76
N ASP A 76 -26.39 -1.01 9.96
CA ASP A 76 -27.52 -1.85 9.57
C ASP A 76 -27.51 -2.24 8.07
N PRO A 77 -27.16 -1.36 7.11
CA PRO A 77 -26.99 -1.76 5.71
C PRO A 77 -25.93 -2.85 5.51
N VAL A 78 -24.76 -2.73 6.15
CA VAL A 78 -23.71 -3.75 6.09
C VAL A 78 -24.21 -5.07 6.68
N LEU A 79 -24.84 -5.04 7.85
CA LEU A 79 -25.39 -6.25 8.47
C LEU A 79 -26.44 -6.93 7.58
N ARG A 80 -27.30 -6.16 6.90
CA ARG A 80 -28.25 -6.71 5.92
C ARG A 80 -27.55 -7.37 4.73
N LEU A 81 -26.50 -6.75 4.19
CA LEU A 81 -25.68 -7.32 3.10
C LEU A 81 -24.97 -8.61 3.52
N LEU A 82 -24.62 -8.73 4.80
CA LEU A 82 -24.05 -9.94 5.40
C LEU A 82 -25.10 -11.03 5.72
N GLY A 83 -26.38 -10.78 5.42
CA GLY A 83 -27.47 -11.74 5.56
C GLY A 83 -28.23 -11.70 6.90
N TYR A 84 -27.97 -10.70 7.75
CA TYR A 84 -28.68 -10.49 9.02
C TYR A 84 -29.97 -9.70 8.80
N VAL A 85 -30.99 -10.37 8.27
CA VAL A 85 -32.26 -9.72 7.87
C VAL A 85 -33.44 -10.12 8.75
N ARG A 86 -33.39 -11.29 9.40
CA ARG A 86 -34.51 -11.80 10.21
C ARG A 86 -34.33 -11.47 11.69
N VAL A 87 -35.42 -11.54 12.45
CA VAL A 87 -35.43 -11.22 13.88
C VAL A 87 -34.56 -12.20 14.68
N GLU A 88 -34.50 -13.45 14.25
CA GLU A 88 -33.67 -14.49 14.86
C GLU A 88 -32.18 -14.37 14.52
N ASP A 89 -31.81 -13.62 13.48
CA ASP A 89 -30.42 -13.48 13.04
C ASP A 89 -29.67 -12.40 13.85
N LEU A 90 -30.40 -11.45 14.46
CA LEU A 90 -29.83 -10.24 15.05
C LEU A 90 -30.59 -9.78 16.30
N ARG A 91 -29.92 -9.75 17.44
CA ARG A 91 -30.44 -9.10 18.64
C ARG A 91 -29.79 -7.73 18.82
N ARG A 92 -30.58 -6.75 19.27
CA ARG A 92 -30.13 -5.39 19.55
C ARG A 92 -30.29 -5.05 21.02
N GLU A 93 -29.51 -4.09 21.52
CA GLU A 93 -29.61 -3.59 22.90
C GLU A 93 -29.52 -4.76 23.91
N VAL A 94 -28.51 -5.60 23.76
CA VAL A 94 -28.32 -6.81 24.55
C VAL A 94 -27.70 -6.42 25.89
N PRO A 95 -28.35 -6.69 27.04
CA PRO A 95 -27.79 -6.33 28.33
C PRO A 95 -26.51 -7.13 28.60
N VAL A 96 -25.44 -6.44 28.98
CA VAL A 96 -24.19 -7.10 29.36
C VAL A 96 -24.28 -7.53 30.83
N PRO A 97 -24.10 -8.83 31.13
CA PRO A 97 -24.20 -9.33 32.50
C PRO A 97 -23.30 -8.58 33.49
N ALA A 98 -23.84 -8.32 34.68
CA ALA A 98 -23.14 -7.63 35.78
C ALA A 98 -22.69 -6.18 35.48
N THR A 99 -23.15 -5.58 34.39
CA THR A 99 -22.98 -4.15 34.11
C THR A 99 -24.35 -3.46 33.96
N LYS A 100 -24.34 -2.13 33.78
CA LYS A 100 -25.54 -1.35 33.40
C LYS A 100 -25.53 -1.00 31.91
N GLU A 101 -24.65 -1.63 31.15
CA GLU A 101 -24.39 -1.31 29.76
C GLU A 101 -25.10 -2.29 28.83
N PHE A 102 -25.41 -1.82 27.63
CA PHE A 102 -26.08 -2.58 26.59
C PHE A 102 -25.17 -2.63 25.37
N LEU A 103 -25.00 -3.83 24.83
CA LEU A 103 -24.34 -4.08 23.56
C LEU A 103 -25.29 -3.75 22.41
N ASP A 104 -24.80 -3.06 21.39
CA ASP A 104 -25.61 -2.65 20.25
C ASP A 104 -26.16 -3.83 19.44
N TYR A 105 -25.31 -4.80 19.09
CA TYR A 105 -25.70 -5.94 18.27
C TYR A 105 -25.05 -7.25 18.71
N GLU A 106 -25.85 -8.31 18.74
CA GLU A 106 -25.41 -9.70 18.86
C GLU A 106 -25.87 -10.47 17.61
N LEU A 107 -24.90 -11.00 16.85
CA LEU A 107 -25.09 -11.66 15.56
C LEU A 107 -25.24 -13.17 15.74
N TYR A 108 -26.32 -13.74 15.22
CA TYR A 108 -26.62 -15.16 15.31
C TYR A 108 -26.40 -15.87 13.98
N ALA A 109 -25.79 -17.06 14.04
CA ALA A 109 -25.78 -18.01 12.95
C ALA A 109 -25.95 -19.42 13.51
N ASP A 110 -26.76 -20.24 12.84
CA ASP A 110 -27.12 -21.60 13.28
C ASP A 110 -27.61 -21.64 14.74
N GLY A 111 -28.45 -20.68 15.11
CA GLY A 111 -29.06 -20.59 16.45
C GLY A 111 -28.11 -20.22 17.59
N LYS A 112 -26.88 -19.80 17.30
CA LYS A 112 -25.87 -19.42 18.30
C LYS A 112 -25.33 -18.02 18.03
N ALA A 113 -25.05 -17.27 19.09
CA ALA A 113 -24.33 -16.01 19.00
C ALA A 113 -22.88 -16.26 18.55
N GLN A 114 -22.50 -15.71 17.40
CA GLN A 114 -21.18 -15.92 16.79
C GLN A 114 -20.28 -14.70 16.89
N ALA A 115 -20.87 -13.50 16.82
CA ALA A 115 -20.15 -12.24 16.88
C ALA A 115 -21.00 -11.17 17.57
N ILE A 116 -20.33 -10.16 18.12
CA ILE A 116 -20.96 -8.94 18.60
C ILE A 116 -20.47 -7.74 17.79
N VAL A 117 -21.30 -6.71 17.67
CA VAL A 117 -20.94 -5.44 17.04
C VAL A 117 -21.26 -4.30 18.00
N GLU A 118 -20.26 -3.47 18.28
CA GLU A 118 -20.38 -2.25 19.08
C GLU A 118 -20.23 -1.03 18.16
N ALA A 119 -21.19 -0.12 18.20
CA ALA A 119 -21.19 1.09 17.41
C ALA A 119 -20.49 2.24 18.14
N LYS A 120 -20.03 3.21 17.35
CA LYS A 120 -19.60 4.53 17.81
C LYS A 120 -20.17 5.58 16.86
N ALA A 121 -20.32 6.80 17.36
CA ALA A 121 -20.70 7.93 16.50
C ALA A 121 -19.67 8.09 15.35
N LEU A 122 -20.16 8.39 14.14
CA LEU A 122 -19.38 8.46 12.91
C LEU A 122 -18.04 9.22 13.03
N ARG A 123 -18.05 10.38 13.70
CA ARG A 123 -16.86 11.24 13.82
C ARG A 123 -15.91 10.84 14.95
N LEU A 124 -16.29 9.87 15.78
CA LEU A 124 -15.43 9.39 16.85
C LEU A 124 -14.51 8.29 16.31
N PRO A 125 -13.19 8.37 16.56
CA PRO A 125 -12.28 7.31 16.20
C PRO A 125 -12.53 6.08 17.09
N ILE A 126 -12.22 4.91 16.55
CA ILE A 126 -12.16 3.68 17.35
C ILE A 126 -10.90 3.75 18.22
N THR A 127 -11.09 3.96 19.52
CA THR A 127 -9.99 4.03 20.49
C THR A 127 -9.68 2.65 21.08
N ASP A 128 -8.46 2.46 21.59
CA ASP A 128 -8.08 1.23 22.29
C ASP A 128 -8.95 0.98 23.53
N GLN A 129 -9.39 2.04 24.21
CA GLN A 129 -10.30 1.92 25.36
C GLN A 129 -11.66 1.35 24.93
N ALA A 130 -12.25 1.88 23.86
CA ALA A 130 -13.52 1.39 23.33
C ALA A 130 -13.40 -0.04 22.80
N ALA A 131 -12.29 -0.37 22.12
CA ALA A 131 -12.01 -1.72 21.66
C ALA A 131 -11.82 -2.72 22.82
N ALA A 132 -11.12 -2.32 23.90
CA ALA A 132 -10.98 -3.15 25.10
C ALA A 132 -12.35 -3.45 25.74
N GLN A 133 -13.24 -2.46 25.80
CA GLN A 133 -14.60 -2.63 26.30
C GLN A 133 -15.40 -3.62 25.45
N CYS A 134 -15.40 -3.48 24.12
CA CYS A 134 -16.06 -4.45 23.23
C CYS A 134 -15.49 -5.87 23.39
N VAL A 135 -14.17 -6.03 23.50
CA VAL A 135 -13.55 -7.34 23.77
C VAL A 135 -14.00 -7.91 25.12
N GLN A 136 -14.14 -7.08 26.14
CA GLN A 136 -14.65 -7.48 27.45
C GLN A 136 -16.11 -7.95 27.37
N TYR A 137 -16.97 -7.24 26.63
CA TYR A 137 -18.36 -7.65 26.43
C TYR A 137 -18.44 -9.00 25.74
N ALA A 138 -17.67 -9.21 24.66
CA ALA A 138 -17.61 -10.49 23.97
C ALA A 138 -17.20 -11.63 24.91
N ALA A 139 -16.19 -11.40 25.75
CA ALA A 139 -15.74 -12.38 26.73
C ALA A 139 -16.83 -12.72 27.78
N VAL A 140 -17.55 -11.70 28.29
CA VAL A 140 -18.65 -11.90 29.26
C VAL A 140 -19.83 -12.64 28.63
N LEU A 141 -20.16 -12.33 27.38
CA LEU A 141 -21.25 -12.98 26.64
C LEU A 141 -20.87 -14.36 26.08
N GLY A 142 -19.59 -14.78 26.22
CA GLY A 142 -19.10 -16.06 25.70
C GLY A 142 -19.04 -16.10 24.16
N VAL A 143 -18.95 -14.94 23.52
CA VAL A 143 -18.91 -14.79 22.07
C VAL A 143 -17.47 -14.58 21.62
N ARG A 144 -17.04 -15.31 20.58
CA ARG A 144 -15.64 -15.32 20.14
C ARG A 144 -15.21 -14.01 19.46
N TRP A 145 -16.09 -13.45 18.64
CA TRP A 145 -15.74 -12.33 17.76
C TRP A 145 -16.38 -11.02 18.25
N CYS A 146 -15.58 -9.97 18.34
CA CYS A 146 -16.06 -8.60 18.59
C CYS A 146 -15.66 -7.72 17.40
N LEU A 147 -16.62 -6.97 16.89
CA LEU A 147 -16.42 -5.92 15.92
C LEU A 147 -16.76 -4.59 16.58
N ILE A 148 -15.91 -3.59 16.43
CA ILE A 148 -16.21 -2.22 16.82
C ILE A 148 -16.09 -1.31 15.60
N THR A 149 -17.08 -0.44 15.40
CA THR A 149 -17.20 0.35 14.17
C THR A 149 -17.86 1.70 14.37
N ASN A 150 -17.47 2.67 13.55
CA ASN A 150 -18.18 3.95 13.38
C ASN A 150 -18.83 4.06 12.00
N GLY A 151 -19.08 2.92 11.34
CA GLY A 151 -19.58 2.83 9.97
C GLY A 151 -18.49 2.91 8.91
N VAL A 152 -17.48 3.77 9.09
CA VAL A 152 -16.38 3.96 8.14
C VAL A 152 -15.25 2.96 8.39
N ALA A 153 -14.78 2.85 9.64
CA ALA A 153 -13.74 1.94 10.05
C ALA A 153 -14.35 0.77 10.82
N TRP A 154 -13.86 -0.43 10.57
CA TRP A 154 -14.29 -1.65 11.24
C TRP A 154 -13.06 -2.34 11.80
N ALA A 155 -12.99 -2.49 13.13
CA ALA A 155 -11.91 -3.21 13.80
C ALA A 155 -12.45 -4.51 14.39
N ILE A 156 -11.76 -5.61 14.07
CA ILE A 156 -12.19 -6.97 14.37
C ILE A 156 -11.21 -7.59 15.38
N TYR A 157 -11.75 -8.18 16.44
CA TYR A 157 -11.01 -8.80 17.52
C TYR A 157 -11.47 -10.23 17.80
N ASN A 158 -10.52 -11.07 18.20
CA ASN A 158 -10.81 -12.39 18.77
C ASN A 158 -10.73 -12.31 20.30
N ALA A 159 -11.88 -12.34 20.97
CA ALA A 159 -11.97 -12.19 22.42
C ALA A 159 -11.27 -13.33 23.18
N HIS A 160 -11.18 -14.52 22.57
CA HIS A 160 -10.52 -15.69 23.14
C HIS A 160 -9.00 -15.66 22.99
N ALA A 161 -8.45 -14.72 22.21
CA ALA A 161 -7.01 -14.56 22.12
C ALA A 161 -6.44 -14.12 23.49
N SER A 162 -5.28 -14.69 23.84
CA SER A 162 -4.51 -14.32 25.02
C SER A 162 -3.59 -13.13 24.71
N GLY A 163 -3.16 -12.42 25.74
CA GLY A 163 -2.22 -11.29 25.59
C GLY A 163 -2.89 -9.91 25.52
N PRO A 164 -2.09 -8.86 25.24
CA PRO A 164 -2.56 -7.48 25.15
C PRO A 164 -3.55 -7.27 23.99
N LEU A 165 -4.33 -6.19 24.07
CA LEU A 165 -5.38 -5.88 23.10
C LEU A 165 -4.89 -5.86 21.64
N SER A 166 -3.68 -5.35 21.39
CA SER A 166 -3.08 -5.30 20.05
C SER A 166 -2.88 -6.68 19.43
N GLU A 167 -2.59 -7.70 20.23
CA GLU A 167 -2.45 -9.09 19.78
C GLU A 167 -3.81 -9.75 19.55
N LYS A 168 -4.86 -9.26 20.23
CA LYS A 168 -6.25 -9.71 19.99
C LYS A 168 -6.85 -9.12 18.72
N ARG A 169 -6.28 -8.06 18.16
CA ARG A 169 -6.76 -7.42 16.92
C ARG A 169 -6.41 -8.26 15.70
N VAL A 170 -7.45 -8.73 15.04
CA VAL A 170 -7.36 -9.66 13.92
C VAL A 170 -7.35 -8.93 12.58
N ALA A 171 -8.17 -7.90 12.41
CA ALA A 171 -8.17 -7.07 11.20
C ALA A 171 -8.69 -5.67 11.52
N GLN A 172 -8.35 -4.71 10.65
CA GLN A 172 -8.97 -3.38 10.65
C GLN A 172 -9.10 -2.94 9.20
N VAL A 173 -10.33 -2.66 8.78
CA VAL A 173 -10.66 -2.28 7.41
C VAL A 173 -11.43 -0.96 7.37
N ARG A 174 -11.41 -0.30 6.22
CA ARG A 174 -12.06 1.00 6.03
C ARG A 174 -12.86 1.05 4.74
N LEU A 175 -13.99 1.75 4.78
CA LEU A 175 -14.90 1.94 3.64
C LEU A 175 -14.70 3.28 2.91
N ASP A 176 -13.76 4.12 3.35
CA ASP A 176 -13.44 5.43 2.74
C ASP A 176 -12.06 5.45 2.04
N GLY A 177 -11.53 4.27 1.71
CA GLY A 177 -10.27 4.10 1.01
C GLY A 177 -10.42 4.02 -0.51
N ASP A 178 -9.33 3.61 -1.17
CA ASP A 178 -9.35 3.29 -2.60
C ASP A 178 -10.03 1.94 -2.89
N ASP A 179 -10.16 1.59 -4.18
CA ASP A 179 -10.79 0.34 -4.62
C ASP A 179 -10.16 -0.91 -3.97
N ALA A 180 -8.84 -0.89 -3.71
CA ALA A 180 -8.15 -1.99 -3.05
C ALA A 180 -8.56 -2.12 -1.58
N SER A 181 -8.65 -0.98 -0.86
CA SER A 181 -9.12 -0.93 0.53
C SER A 181 -10.57 -1.36 0.66
N ILE A 182 -11.43 -0.95 -0.28
CA ILE A 182 -12.84 -1.34 -0.33
C ILE A 182 -12.99 -2.84 -0.59
N GLN A 183 -12.20 -3.38 -1.51
CA GLN A 183 -12.16 -4.82 -1.78
C GLN A 183 -11.70 -5.61 -0.54
N GLU A 184 -10.63 -5.17 0.13
CA GLU A 184 -10.17 -5.78 1.39
C GLU A 184 -11.26 -5.73 2.46
N ALA A 185 -11.95 -4.60 2.60
CA ALA A 185 -13.04 -4.45 3.55
C ALA A 185 -14.17 -5.46 3.28
N TRP A 186 -14.57 -5.65 2.03
CA TRP A 186 -15.57 -6.65 1.66
C TRP A 186 -15.08 -8.07 1.95
N ASP A 187 -13.86 -8.39 1.53
CA ASP A 187 -13.26 -9.71 1.72
C ASP A 187 -13.17 -10.08 3.21
N VAL A 188 -12.90 -9.12 4.11
CA VAL A 188 -12.92 -9.33 5.57
C VAL A 188 -14.34 -9.40 6.12
N LEU A 189 -15.20 -8.43 5.81
CA LEU A 189 -16.55 -8.35 6.37
C LEU A 189 -17.43 -9.52 5.93
N SER A 190 -17.30 -9.99 4.69
CA SER A 190 -18.04 -11.14 4.15
C SER A 190 -17.78 -12.45 4.93
N LEU A 191 -16.66 -12.56 5.63
CA LEU A 191 -16.37 -13.70 6.52
C LEU A 191 -17.30 -13.74 7.74
N PHE A 192 -17.83 -12.58 8.12
CA PHE A 192 -18.86 -12.42 9.14
C PHE A 192 -20.28 -12.50 8.57
N SER A 193 -20.45 -12.90 7.31
CA SER A 193 -21.79 -13.24 6.82
C SER A 193 -22.36 -14.42 7.60
N ARG A 194 -23.69 -14.44 7.74
CA ARG A 194 -24.39 -15.51 8.46
C ARG A 194 -23.98 -16.89 7.95
N ASP A 195 -23.90 -17.06 6.64
CA ASP A 195 -23.54 -18.32 6.01
C ASP A 195 -22.06 -18.67 6.24
N SER A 196 -21.16 -17.69 6.18
CA SER A 196 -19.72 -17.90 6.44
C SER A 196 -19.42 -18.29 7.88
N LEU A 197 -20.10 -17.68 8.88
CA LEU A 197 -19.85 -17.98 10.30
C LEU A 197 -20.31 -19.38 10.72
N THR A 198 -21.19 -20.03 9.96
CA THR A 198 -21.50 -21.45 10.17
C THR A 198 -20.37 -22.38 9.73
N GLN A 199 -19.43 -21.88 8.92
CA GLN A 199 -18.29 -22.64 8.42
C GLN A 199 -17.05 -22.32 9.27
N ALA A 200 -16.35 -23.35 9.76
CA ALA A 200 -15.13 -23.13 10.55
C ALA A 200 -13.92 -22.65 9.72
N SER A 201 -13.92 -22.90 8.41
CA SER A 201 -12.75 -22.70 7.54
C SER A 201 -12.43 -21.23 7.20
N PRO A 202 -13.39 -20.32 6.94
CA PRO A 202 -13.08 -18.96 6.50
C PRO A 202 -12.37 -18.15 7.61
N MET A 203 -12.88 -18.24 8.84
CA MET A 203 -12.29 -17.55 9.99
C MET A 203 -10.93 -18.11 10.41
N SER A 204 -10.75 -19.43 10.31
CA SER A 204 -9.45 -20.08 10.59
C SER A 204 -8.38 -19.63 9.60
N LYS A 205 -8.76 -19.45 8.34
CA LYS A 205 -7.87 -18.94 7.30
C LYS A 205 -7.46 -17.49 7.55
N LEU A 206 -8.40 -16.61 7.91
CA LEU A 206 -8.05 -15.22 8.23
C LEU A 206 -7.09 -15.15 9.42
N LEU A 207 -7.31 -15.97 10.46
CA LEU A 207 -6.37 -16.06 11.59
C LEU A 207 -4.99 -16.55 11.15
N ALA A 208 -4.93 -17.56 10.28
CA ALA A 208 -3.67 -18.06 9.74
C ALA A 208 -2.95 -16.99 8.91
N GLU A 209 -3.66 -16.28 8.03
CA GLU A 209 -3.13 -15.17 7.24
C GLU A 209 -2.58 -14.07 8.15
N ARG A 210 -3.31 -13.68 9.20
CA ARG A 210 -2.86 -12.68 10.18
C ARG A 210 -1.58 -13.10 10.90
N VAL A 211 -1.51 -14.35 11.37
CA VAL A 211 -0.33 -14.88 12.07
C VAL A 211 0.87 -14.96 11.12
N ILE A 212 0.67 -15.49 9.91
CA ILE A 212 1.69 -15.54 8.86
C ILE A 212 2.18 -14.13 8.57
N ALA A 213 1.26 -13.18 8.47
CA ALA A 213 1.57 -11.80 8.19
C ALA A 213 2.45 -11.16 9.26
N ASP A 214 2.06 -11.28 10.53
CA ASP A 214 2.83 -10.78 11.67
C ASP A 214 4.21 -11.42 11.80
N GLU A 215 4.29 -12.73 11.57
CA GLU A 215 5.56 -13.46 11.57
C GLU A 215 6.46 -12.97 10.44
N LEU A 216 5.93 -12.78 9.23
CA LEU A 216 6.71 -12.31 8.09
C LEU A 216 7.05 -10.81 8.14
N ALA A 217 6.34 -10.02 8.95
CA ALA A 217 6.62 -8.60 9.16
C ALA A 217 7.86 -8.33 10.02
N ARG A 218 8.13 -9.23 10.97
CA ARG A 218 9.09 -8.99 12.05
C ARG A 218 10.44 -9.62 11.72
N PRO A 219 11.52 -8.84 11.57
CA PRO A 219 12.84 -9.38 11.25
C PRO A 219 13.35 -10.42 12.27
N GLU A 220 12.97 -10.27 13.54
CA GLU A 220 13.38 -11.18 14.61
C GLU A 220 12.47 -12.41 14.78
N SER A 221 11.47 -12.59 13.92
CA SER A 221 10.53 -13.70 14.05
C SER A 221 11.16 -15.07 13.76
N PRO A 222 10.71 -16.15 14.42
CA PRO A 222 11.15 -17.50 14.10
C PRO A 222 11.03 -17.86 12.60
N ALA A 223 9.98 -17.38 11.92
CA ALA A 223 9.77 -17.59 10.50
C ALA A 223 10.87 -16.94 9.63
N ILE A 224 11.18 -15.66 9.87
CA ILE A 224 12.24 -14.95 9.12
C ILE A 224 13.61 -15.57 9.42
N GLN A 225 13.85 -15.97 10.67
CA GLN A 225 15.11 -16.64 11.06
C GLN A 225 15.24 -18.02 10.40
N ALA A 226 14.13 -18.75 10.21
CA ALA A 226 14.10 -20.02 9.48
C ALA A 226 14.39 -19.82 7.99
N LEU A 227 13.77 -18.81 7.36
CA LEU A 227 14.07 -18.44 5.96
C LEU A 227 15.53 -18.05 5.77
N ARG A 228 16.11 -17.29 6.71
CA ARG A 228 17.53 -16.92 6.69
C ARG A 228 18.44 -18.15 6.73
N ARG A 229 18.16 -19.10 7.64
CA ARG A 229 18.91 -20.36 7.73
C ARG A 229 18.80 -21.14 6.40
N ALA A 230 17.59 -21.27 5.84
CA ALA A 230 17.38 -21.96 4.58
C ALA A 230 18.14 -21.33 3.41
N ILE A 231 18.21 -20.00 3.32
CA ILE A 231 19.00 -19.30 2.28
C ILE A 231 20.49 -19.61 2.43
N ARG A 232 21.02 -19.51 3.65
CA ARG A 232 22.42 -19.83 3.93
C ARG A 232 22.73 -21.30 3.62
N ASP A 233 21.87 -22.22 4.04
CA ASP A 233 22.14 -23.65 3.90
C ASP A 233 22.04 -24.10 2.43
N ARG A 234 21.17 -23.49 1.63
CA ARG A 234 20.99 -23.81 0.19
C ARG A 234 21.96 -23.07 -0.73
N PHE A 235 22.28 -21.82 -0.42
CA PHE A 235 23.00 -20.92 -1.33
C PHE A 235 24.31 -20.39 -0.74
N GLY A 236 24.65 -20.70 0.52
CA GLY A 236 25.85 -20.19 1.20
C GLY A 236 25.76 -18.71 1.63
N GLU A 237 24.69 -18.01 1.26
CA GLU A 237 24.57 -16.56 1.40
C GLU A 237 24.05 -16.14 2.79
N ARG A 238 24.64 -15.06 3.33
CA ARG A 238 24.19 -14.44 4.58
C ARG A 238 23.35 -13.22 4.26
N VAL A 239 22.04 -13.35 4.45
CA VAL A 239 21.08 -12.27 4.22
C VAL A 239 20.64 -11.66 5.53
N ALA A 240 20.63 -10.33 5.61
CA ALA A 240 20.12 -9.62 6.79
C ALA A 240 18.61 -9.89 6.95
N PRO A 241 18.09 -10.05 8.19
CA PRO A 241 16.66 -10.30 8.42
C PRO A 241 15.72 -9.31 7.73
N GLN A 242 16.06 -8.01 7.76
CA GLN A 242 15.28 -6.97 7.10
C GLN A 242 15.18 -7.17 5.59
N ALA A 243 16.25 -7.64 4.94
CA ALA A 243 16.23 -7.88 3.50
C ALA A 243 15.28 -9.03 3.12
N ILE A 244 15.07 -10.02 4.00
CA ILE A 244 14.08 -11.09 3.78
C ILE A 244 12.66 -10.52 3.89
N VAL A 245 12.41 -9.68 4.90
CA VAL A 245 11.11 -8.98 5.05
C VAL A 245 10.82 -8.17 3.80
N ASP A 246 11.77 -7.35 3.31
CA ASP A 246 11.59 -6.52 2.12
C ASP A 246 11.29 -7.36 0.86
N VAL A 247 11.92 -8.54 0.72
CA VAL A 247 11.66 -9.46 -0.38
C VAL A 247 10.26 -10.07 -0.29
N VAL A 248 9.88 -10.60 0.89
CA VAL A 248 8.55 -11.19 1.12
C VAL A 248 7.47 -10.17 0.79
N SER A 249 7.64 -8.97 1.32
CA SER A 249 6.74 -7.85 1.14
C SER A 249 6.52 -7.51 -0.31
N LYS A 250 7.62 -7.43 -1.06
CA LYS A 250 7.60 -7.17 -2.49
C LYS A 250 7.01 -8.32 -3.31
N LEU A 251 7.06 -9.56 -2.81
CA LEU A 251 6.37 -10.71 -3.41
C LEU A 251 4.87 -10.68 -3.15
N VAL A 252 4.45 -10.25 -1.94
CA VAL A 252 3.05 -10.12 -1.54
C VAL A 252 2.38 -8.94 -2.25
N SER A 253 3.06 -7.80 -2.40
CA SER A 253 2.54 -6.61 -3.09
C SER A 253 2.56 -6.69 -4.63
N ARG A 254 2.86 -7.86 -5.23
CA ARG A 254 2.77 -8.02 -6.68
C ARG A 254 1.30 -8.20 -7.09
N PRO A 255 0.75 -7.39 -8.01
CA PRO A 255 -0.56 -7.67 -8.56
C PRO A 255 -0.54 -9.06 -9.21
N ARG A 256 -1.44 -9.94 -8.76
CA ARG A 256 -1.68 -11.23 -9.40
C ARG A 256 -2.26 -10.97 -10.78
N VAL A 257 -1.43 -11.07 -11.81
CA VAL A 257 -1.91 -11.17 -13.18
C VAL A 257 -2.57 -12.55 -13.30
N PHE A 258 -3.90 -12.58 -13.38
CA PHE A 258 -4.62 -13.76 -13.83
C PHE A 258 -4.23 -13.98 -15.29
N VAL A 259 -3.40 -14.99 -15.54
CA VAL A 259 -3.25 -15.53 -16.89
C VAL A 259 -4.39 -16.52 -17.05
N THR A 260 -5.44 -16.12 -17.76
CA THR A 260 -6.42 -17.06 -18.30
C THR A 260 -5.66 -18.07 -19.16
N PRO A 261 -5.90 -19.39 -19.03
CA PRO A 261 -5.36 -20.35 -19.98
C PRO A 261 -5.79 -19.94 -21.38
N LEU A 262 -4.83 -19.70 -22.27
CA LEU A 262 -5.12 -19.46 -23.68
C LEU A 262 -5.86 -20.67 -24.23
N ASP A 263 -7.06 -20.39 -24.73
CA ASP A 263 -7.90 -21.32 -25.45
C ASP A 263 -7.09 -21.95 -26.60
N ALA A 264 -6.99 -23.27 -26.56
CA ALA A 264 -6.19 -24.04 -27.49
C ALA A 264 -6.95 -24.21 -28.81
N SER A 265 -6.89 -23.22 -29.70
CA SER A 265 -7.31 -23.37 -31.11
C SER A 265 -6.84 -22.19 -31.97
N GLN A 266 -5.56 -22.13 -32.33
CA GLN A 266 -5.12 -21.53 -33.60
C GLN A 266 -3.95 -22.32 -34.20
N PRO A 267 -3.92 -22.57 -35.54
CA PRO A 267 -2.93 -23.43 -36.18
C PRO A 267 -1.55 -22.76 -36.23
N THR A 268 -0.51 -23.56 -35.98
CA THR A 268 0.89 -23.13 -35.93
C THR A 268 1.46 -22.97 -37.33
N GLU A 269 1.86 -21.75 -37.71
CA GLU A 269 2.64 -21.51 -38.93
C GLU A 269 4.14 -21.68 -38.62
N VAL A 270 4.79 -22.61 -39.33
CA VAL A 270 6.18 -23.02 -39.11
C VAL A 270 7.13 -22.07 -39.87
N PRO A 271 8.11 -21.41 -39.22
CA PRO A 271 9.14 -20.66 -39.94
C PRO A 271 10.31 -21.57 -40.40
N PRO A 272 10.99 -21.24 -41.51
CA PRO A 272 12.01 -22.10 -42.13
C PRO A 272 13.37 -22.08 -41.38
N PRO A 273 14.27 -23.04 -41.67
CA PRO A 273 15.45 -23.31 -40.85
C PRO A 273 16.59 -22.32 -41.10
N VAL A 274 17.30 -21.94 -40.04
CA VAL A 274 18.49 -21.07 -40.09
C VAL A 274 19.76 -21.87 -39.84
N GLU A 275 20.75 -21.74 -40.73
CA GLU A 275 22.06 -22.40 -40.69
C GLU A 275 22.97 -21.96 -39.52
N PRO A 276 23.90 -22.83 -39.05
CA PRO A 276 24.72 -22.57 -37.87
C PRO A 276 25.94 -21.67 -38.14
N ARG A 277 26.19 -20.68 -37.27
CA ARG A 277 27.42 -19.87 -37.23
C ARG A 277 28.44 -20.41 -36.22
N ARG A 278 29.72 -20.37 -36.61
CA ARG A 278 30.93 -20.88 -35.92
C ARG A 278 31.38 -20.03 -34.71
N PRO A 279 32.17 -20.60 -33.76
CA PRO A 279 32.53 -19.95 -32.50
C PRO A 279 33.82 -19.09 -32.59
N GLY A 280 33.83 -17.94 -31.91
CA GLY A 280 34.98 -17.05 -31.73
C GLY A 280 35.42 -16.92 -30.26
N ARG A 281 36.75 -16.90 -30.06
CA ARG A 281 37.55 -17.01 -28.80
C ARG A 281 37.33 -15.91 -27.73
N PRO A 282 37.76 -16.16 -26.46
CA PRO A 282 37.50 -15.30 -25.30
C PRO A 282 38.56 -14.22 -25.08
N ARG A 283 38.18 -13.09 -24.45
CA ARG A 283 39.11 -12.07 -23.96
C ARG A 283 38.91 -11.76 -22.46
N LYS A 284 39.91 -12.21 -21.70
CA LYS A 284 40.60 -11.68 -20.50
C LYS A 284 39.87 -10.69 -19.56
N SER A 285 39.79 -11.08 -18.30
CA SER A 285 39.61 -10.23 -17.11
C SER A 285 40.94 -9.62 -16.63
N PRO A 286 40.94 -8.45 -15.98
CA PRO A 286 41.93 -8.04 -14.98
C PRO A 286 41.30 -8.04 -13.57
N ILE A 287 41.77 -8.89 -12.65
CA ILE A 287 42.77 -8.65 -11.57
C ILE A 287 42.31 -7.62 -10.53
N VAL A 288 42.15 -8.13 -9.30
CA VAL A 288 41.92 -7.43 -8.02
C VAL A 288 43.25 -7.38 -7.26
N PRO A 289 43.60 -6.32 -6.52
CA PRO A 289 44.59 -6.41 -5.45
C PRO A 289 43.91 -6.62 -4.08
N VAL A 290 44.50 -7.53 -3.30
CA VAL A 290 44.19 -7.84 -1.89
C VAL A 290 45.32 -7.31 -1.02
N LEU A 291 45.01 -7.08 0.27
CA LEU A 291 45.84 -6.91 1.51
C LEU A 291 45.60 -5.53 2.15
N GLN A 292 45.25 -5.35 3.44
CA GLN A 292 45.48 -6.12 4.68
C GLN A 292 44.45 -5.74 5.79
N ASP A 293 44.29 -6.62 6.79
CA ASP A 293 43.53 -6.46 8.06
C ASP A 293 44.29 -5.60 9.13
N PRO A 294 43.88 -5.54 10.42
CA PRO A 294 42.80 -4.72 10.99
C PRO A 294 43.31 -3.80 12.14
N GLU A 295 42.64 -2.68 12.42
CA GLU A 295 42.91 -1.94 13.67
C GLU A 295 41.65 -1.32 14.30
N VAL A 296 41.75 -1.15 15.61
CA VAL A 296 40.71 -1.13 16.64
C VAL A 296 40.18 0.29 16.93
N ALA A 297 38.95 0.33 17.46
CA ALA A 297 38.29 1.40 18.22
C ALA A 297 37.66 2.59 17.48
N GLY A 298 36.42 2.89 17.88
CA GLY A 298 35.74 4.15 17.58
C GLY A 298 34.22 4.02 17.52
N ALA A 299 33.57 4.01 18.68
CA ALA A 299 32.12 4.19 18.78
C ALA A 299 31.71 5.50 18.07
N LYS A 300 30.75 5.44 17.14
CA LYS A 300 30.19 6.62 16.46
C LYS A 300 28.89 7.06 17.15
N PRO A 301 28.67 8.39 17.34
CA PRO A 301 27.62 8.92 18.19
C PRO A 301 26.23 8.77 17.58
N ALA A 302 25.22 8.72 18.44
CA ALA A 302 23.81 8.70 18.07
C ALA A 302 23.46 9.91 17.19
N ARG A 303 22.87 9.65 16.02
CA ARG A 303 22.35 10.69 15.12
C ARG A 303 21.22 11.43 15.82
N ALA A 304 21.41 12.72 16.10
CA ALA A 304 20.36 13.60 16.57
C ALA A 304 19.17 13.58 15.59
N ARG A 305 17.98 13.23 16.09
CA ARG A 305 16.74 13.28 15.32
C ARG A 305 16.42 14.76 15.03
N ARG A 306 16.51 15.16 13.76
CA ARG A 306 15.97 16.44 13.28
C ARG A 306 14.45 16.36 13.44
N THR A 307 13.87 17.20 14.30
CA THR A 307 12.42 17.34 14.48
C THR A 307 11.83 17.82 13.14
N GLU A 308 11.02 16.98 12.50
CA GLU A 308 10.32 17.34 11.27
C GLU A 308 9.12 18.22 11.63
N VAL A 309 9.09 19.46 11.12
CA VAL A 309 7.99 20.41 11.35
C VAL A 309 6.77 19.96 10.53
N LEU A 310 5.61 19.85 11.20
CA LEU A 310 4.33 19.43 10.64
C LEU A 310 3.41 20.65 10.48
N LYS A 311 2.37 20.51 9.67
CA LYS A 311 1.26 21.48 9.66
C LYS A 311 0.52 21.48 11.00
N PRO A 312 -0.30 22.50 11.31
CA PRO A 312 -1.14 22.54 12.52
C PRO A 312 -2.08 21.34 12.66
N ASP A 313 -2.48 20.72 11.56
CA ASP A 313 -3.32 19.51 11.51
C ASP A 313 -2.53 18.19 11.70
N GLY A 314 -1.22 18.27 12.00
CA GLY A 314 -0.35 17.12 12.18
C GLY A 314 0.10 16.43 10.88
N THR A 315 -0.33 16.90 9.72
CA THR A 315 0.08 16.34 8.43
C THR A 315 1.39 16.93 7.92
N ARG A 316 2.06 16.22 7.01
CA ARG A 316 3.26 16.73 6.33
C ARG A 316 2.88 17.63 5.17
N VAL A 317 3.64 18.69 4.95
CA VAL A 317 3.51 19.51 3.74
C VAL A 317 3.85 18.68 2.51
N SER A 318 2.89 18.61 1.59
CA SER A 318 2.95 17.90 0.33
C SER A 318 3.36 18.84 -0.81
N LEU A 319 3.73 18.26 -1.96
CA LEU A 319 3.97 19.03 -3.19
C LEU A 319 2.71 19.80 -3.61
N ARG A 320 1.53 19.18 -3.43
CA ARG A 320 0.24 19.79 -3.76
C ARG A 320 0.00 21.07 -2.96
N ASP A 321 0.39 21.11 -1.69
CA ASP A 321 0.27 22.30 -0.85
C ASP A 321 1.11 23.47 -1.39
N LEU A 322 2.34 23.20 -1.85
CA LEU A 322 3.20 24.23 -2.45
C LEU A 322 2.67 24.73 -3.80
N VAL A 323 2.02 23.85 -4.57
CA VAL A 323 1.42 24.20 -5.86
C VAL A 323 0.13 25.01 -5.68
N GLN A 324 -0.77 24.57 -4.79
CA GLN A 324 -2.04 25.25 -4.52
C GLN A 324 -1.85 26.65 -3.92
N THR A 325 -0.77 26.86 -3.18
CA THR A 325 -0.46 28.16 -2.55
C THR A 325 0.42 29.05 -3.42
N GLY A 326 0.81 28.58 -4.61
CA GLY A 326 1.63 29.34 -5.56
C GLY A 326 3.11 29.48 -5.18
N VAL A 327 3.54 28.90 -4.05
CA VAL A 327 4.95 28.87 -3.63
C VAL A 327 5.81 28.13 -4.66
N LEU A 328 5.25 27.09 -5.28
CA LEU A 328 5.84 26.38 -6.40
C LEU A 328 4.88 26.39 -7.59
N PRO A 329 5.07 27.26 -8.60
CA PRO A 329 4.15 27.40 -9.72
C PRO A 329 4.00 26.12 -10.54
N ILE A 330 2.82 25.90 -11.11
CA ILE A 330 2.64 24.91 -12.18
C ILE A 330 3.56 25.29 -13.34
N ASP A 331 4.16 24.28 -13.97
CA ASP A 331 5.17 24.38 -15.04
C ASP A 331 6.54 24.93 -14.61
N ALA A 332 6.74 25.20 -13.31
CA ALA A 332 8.05 25.55 -12.77
C ALA A 332 9.11 24.49 -13.12
N ALA A 333 10.25 24.94 -13.62
CA ALA A 333 11.39 24.07 -13.90
C ALA A 333 12.14 23.75 -12.60
N LEU A 334 12.32 22.47 -12.31
CA LEU A 334 13.14 22.00 -11.20
C LEU A 334 14.40 21.36 -11.75
N GLU A 335 15.53 21.68 -11.13
CA GLU A 335 16.85 21.19 -11.53
C GLU A 335 17.41 20.26 -10.47
N ALA A 336 18.02 19.15 -10.88
CA ALA A 336 18.75 18.26 -9.99
C ALA A 336 20.02 17.77 -10.65
N GLU A 337 21.13 17.78 -9.94
CA GLU A 337 22.38 17.20 -10.41
C GLU A 337 22.52 15.78 -9.87
N PHE A 338 22.58 14.81 -10.77
CA PHE A 338 22.84 13.41 -10.42
C PHE A 338 23.98 12.88 -11.27
N ASN A 339 24.96 12.23 -10.62
CA ASN A 339 26.11 11.62 -11.30
C ASN A 339 26.86 12.59 -12.25
N GLY A 340 26.91 13.88 -11.92
CA GLY A 340 27.54 14.92 -12.75
C GLY A 340 26.71 15.38 -13.96
N VAL A 341 25.43 15.00 -14.04
CA VAL A 341 24.50 15.40 -15.10
C VAL A 341 23.36 16.20 -14.50
N THR A 342 23.08 17.36 -15.08
CA THR A 342 21.91 18.18 -14.70
C THR A 342 20.65 17.66 -15.38
N HIS A 343 19.66 17.37 -14.57
CA HIS A 343 18.33 16.93 -14.97
C HIS A 343 17.33 18.06 -14.73
N VAL A 344 16.42 18.25 -15.68
CA VAL A 344 15.33 19.24 -15.58
C VAL A 344 13.99 18.52 -15.57
N SER A 345 13.14 18.86 -14.59
CA SER A 345 11.76 18.41 -14.50
C SER A 345 10.81 19.60 -14.44
N ARG A 346 9.51 19.38 -14.67
CA ARG A 346 8.47 20.42 -14.60
C ARG A 346 7.39 20.06 -13.62
N VAL A 347 6.96 21.02 -12.82
CA VAL A 347 5.85 20.86 -11.89
C VAL A 347 4.53 20.76 -12.66
N ARG A 348 3.65 19.83 -12.29
CA ARG A 348 2.31 19.65 -12.84
C ARG A 348 1.28 19.64 -11.71
N THR A 349 0.01 19.76 -12.05
CA THR A 349 -1.11 19.81 -11.08
C THR A 349 -1.10 18.61 -10.13
N ASP A 350 -0.78 17.41 -10.64
CA ASP A 350 -0.82 16.16 -9.89
C ASP A 350 0.56 15.51 -9.70
N GLY A 351 1.65 16.26 -9.90
CA GLY A 351 2.99 15.67 -9.82
C GLY A 351 4.12 16.46 -10.46
N VAL A 352 5.13 15.73 -10.91
CA VAL A 352 6.34 16.28 -11.54
C VAL A 352 6.61 15.53 -12.83
N GLU A 353 6.63 16.24 -13.95
CA GLU A 353 6.99 15.68 -15.25
C GLU A 353 8.51 15.66 -15.43
N PHE A 354 9.04 14.48 -15.71
CA PHE A 354 10.45 14.28 -16.02
C PHE A 354 10.59 13.29 -17.18
N GLY A 355 11.35 13.66 -18.21
CA GLY A 355 11.54 12.79 -19.38
C GLY A 355 10.24 12.44 -20.14
N GLY A 356 9.23 13.33 -20.12
CA GLY A 356 7.94 13.12 -20.79
C GLY A 356 6.94 12.25 -20.02
N GLN A 357 7.26 11.83 -18.80
CA GLN A 357 6.36 11.10 -17.91
C GLN A 357 6.06 11.90 -16.65
N VAL A 358 4.80 11.92 -16.22
CA VAL A 358 4.38 12.55 -14.96
C VAL A 358 4.52 11.56 -13.81
N TYR A 359 5.25 11.97 -12.78
CA TYR A 359 5.46 11.21 -11.55
C TYR A 359 4.63 11.81 -10.41
N PRO A 360 4.05 10.98 -9.53
CA PRO A 360 3.12 11.46 -8.50
C PRO A 360 3.78 12.30 -7.39
N ASN A 361 5.12 12.31 -7.29
CA ASN A 361 5.84 13.13 -6.31
C ASN A 361 7.31 13.38 -6.71
N LEU A 362 7.93 14.37 -6.05
CA LEU A 362 9.33 14.77 -6.25
C LEU A 362 10.33 13.60 -6.14
N SER A 363 10.11 12.67 -5.20
CA SER A 363 11.03 11.57 -4.95
C SER A 363 10.96 10.49 -6.04
N ALA A 364 9.78 10.26 -6.61
CA ALA A 364 9.60 9.40 -7.76
C ALA A 364 10.30 9.98 -9.01
N ALA A 365 10.13 11.29 -9.28
CA ALA A 365 10.85 11.97 -10.37
C ALA A 365 12.37 11.98 -10.15
N ALA A 366 12.84 12.24 -8.93
CA ALA A 366 14.26 12.22 -8.60
C ALA A 366 14.87 10.82 -8.72
N SER A 367 14.11 9.80 -8.34
CA SER A 367 14.59 8.41 -8.44
C SER A 367 14.67 7.95 -9.89
N ALA A 368 13.76 8.42 -10.75
CA ALA A 368 13.82 8.23 -12.19
C ALA A 368 15.03 8.94 -12.83
N ALA A 369 15.33 10.18 -12.40
CA ALA A 369 16.49 10.93 -12.88
C ALA A 369 17.83 10.33 -12.43
N ARG A 370 17.92 9.87 -11.18
CA ARG A 370 19.16 9.31 -10.59
C ARG A 370 19.42 7.85 -11.02
N GLY A 371 18.38 7.10 -11.40
CA GLY A 371 18.46 5.66 -11.63
C GLY A 371 18.48 4.81 -10.34
N GLY A 372 17.89 5.32 -9.26
CA GLY A 372 17.86 4.67 -7.94
C GLY A 372 17.23 5.59 -6.88
N SER A 373 17.02 5.09 -5.65
CA SER A 373 16.34 5.88 -4.60
C SER A 373 16.98 7.25 -4.38
N ALA A 374 16.20 8.32 -4.51
CA ALA A 374 16.63 9.70 -4.29
C ALA A 374 15.58 10.48 -3.49
N ASN A 375 16.04 11.30 -2.54
CA ASN A 375 15.16 12.20 -1.79
C ASN A 375 14.87 13.44 -2.63
N GLY A 376 13.72 13.44 -3.31
CA GLY A 376 13.36 14.50 -4.26
C GLY A 376 13.24 15.89 -3.62
N TRP A 377 12.96 15.97 -2.32
CA TRP A 377 12.84 17.26 -1.62
C TRP A 377 14.18 17.99 -1.47
N SER A 378 15.27 17.25 -1.25
CA SER A 378 16.61 17.84 -1.15
C SER A 378 17.33 17.90 -2.49
N SER A 379 16.91 17.08 -3.46
CA SER A 379 17.62 16.95 -4.73
C SER A 379 17.10 17.88 -5.81
N TRP A 380 15.78 18.12 -5.87
CA TRP A 380 15.23 19.10 -6.80
C TRP A 380 15.38 20.51 -6.25
N HIS A 381 15.87 21.40 -7.09
CA HIS A 381 16.07 22.81 -6.81
C HIS A 381 15.15 23.64 -7.70
N TYR A 382 14.48 24.60 -7.11
CA TYR A 382 13.75 25.64 -7.81
C TYR A 382 14.45 26.97 -7.54
N GLN A 383 14.86 27.66 -8.60
CA GLN A 383 15.62 28.93 -8.50
C GLN A 383 16.88 28.80 -7.60
N GLY A 384 17.60 27.69 -7.72
CA GLY A 384 18.83 27.43 -6.96
C GLY A 384 18.62 27.02 -5.50
N ARG A 385 17.37 26.85 -5.04
CA ARG A 385 17.05 26.43 -3.67
C ARG A 385 16.39 25.05 -3.64
N PRO A 386 16.77 24.15 -2.72
CA PRO A 386 16.09 22.87 -2.57
C PRO A 386 14.59 23.06 -2.33
N VAL A 387 13.74 22.27 -2.97
CA VAL A 387 12.27 22.36 -2.78
C VAL A 387 11.88 22.08 -1.32
N GLY A 388 12.68 21.29 -0.59
CA GLY A 388 12.54 21.06 0.85
C GLY A 388 12.78 22.30 1.73
N GLU A 389 13.47 23.33 1.24
CA GLU A 389 13.56 24.62 1.93
C GLU A 389 12.31 25.48 1.71
N LEU A 390 11.74 25.44 0.51
CA LEU A 390 10.47 26.14 0.22
C LEU A 390 9.35 25.64 1.13
N ARG A 391 9.38 24.35 1.49
CA ARG A 391 8.51 23.76 2.51
C ARG A 391 8.64 24.44 3.88
N ASN A 392 9.86 24.77 4.30
CA ASN A 392 10.09 25.39 5.61
C ASN A 392 9.67 26.87 5.59
N VAL A 393 9.87 27.56 4.45
CA VAL A 393 9.37 28.93 4.25
C VAL A 393 7.83 28.94 4.30
N PHE A 394 7.18 27.96 3.69
CA PHE A 394 5.72 27.80 3.73
C PHE A 394 5.20 27.58 5.16
N LEU A 395 5.86 26.72 5.95
CA LEU A 395 5.48 26.48 7.35
C LEU A 395 5.65 27.74 8.21
N ALA A 396 6.74 28.49 8.04
CA ALA A 396 6.94 29.75 8.74
C ALA A 396 5.87 30.80 8.39
N GLN A 397 5.37 30.81 7.16
CA GLN A 397 4.28 31.71 6.71
C GLN A 397 2.91 31.31 7.28
N LEU A 398 2.64 30.01 7.43
CA LEU A 398 1.42 29.52 8.10
C LEU A 398 1.42 29.88 9.59
N GLU A 399 2.58 29.83 10.26
CA GLU A 399 2.73 30.22 11.66
C GLU A 399 2.60 31.74 11.86
N SER A 400 3.16 32.57 10.96
CA SER A 400 3.01 34.04 11.03
C SER A 400 1.61 34.53 10.64
N GLY A 401 0.93 33.86 9.70
CA GLY A 401 -0.44 34.21 9.29
C GLY A 401 -1.51 33.89 10.33
N SER A 402 -1.20 33.00 11.28
CA SER A 402 -2.08 32.70 12.42
C SER A 402 -1.96 33.71 13.56
N ALA A 403 -0.95 34.59 13.56
CA ALA A 403 -0.76 35.64 14.56
C ALA A 403 -1.52 36.95 14.21
N ASP A 404 -1.81 37.20 12.93
CA ASP A 404 -2.44 38.45 12.45
C ASP A 404 -3.98 38.40 12.39
N MET A 405 -4.60 37.24 12.68
CA MET A 405 -6.07 37.12 12.85
C MET A 405 -6.54 37.20 14.31
N GLY A 406 -5.65 37.64 15.22
CA GLY A 406 -5.94 37.82 16.65
C GLY A 406 -6.23 39.26 17.09
N THR A 407 -6.03 40.26 16.22
CA THR A 407 -6.33 41.67 16.53
C THR A 407 -6.73 42.43 15.27
N ALA A 408 -8.00 42.35 14.88
CA ALA A 408 -8.73 43.39 14.14
C ALA A 408 -10.23 43.12 14.23
#